data_AF-A0A956L6D6-F1
#
_entry.id   AF-A0A956L6D6-F1
#
_cell.length_a   1.000
_cell.length_b   1.000
_cell.length_c   1.000
_cell.angle_alpha   90.00
_cell.angle_beta   90.00
_cell.angle_gamma   90.00
#
_symmetry.space_group_name_H-M   'P 1'
#
loop_
_entity.id
_entity.type
_entity.pdbx_description
1 polymer ?
#
loop_
_entity_poly.entity_id
_entity_poly.type
_entity_poly.pdbx_seq_one_letter_code
_entity_poly.pdbx_strand_id
1 'polypeptide(L)'
;MSATPAPSPLKRREIIDALRIGAVPARGLELFAVGLDRFERAIDEELEAVAAGRGRFKAVRGEYGTGKTFFSRWLEHRARDRGFATTLVQISETETPLYRMETVYRRAVEALCTREWTDGAFRSLIDRWFFNLEEEVLGQAGIDPDSAEAVAAAVGDLLERRLADVSRTQPQFAAALRQCHTARIQGDHAVAEGLVAWLMGQPHVGAGIKRAANLKGELDHD
;
A
#
# COMPACT_ATOMS: atom_id res chain seq x y z
N MET A 1 -9.44 -29.86 4.43
CA MET A 1 -9.32 -29.35 3.05
C MET A 1 -10.69 -28.83 2.63
N SER A 2 -10.97 -27.55 2.87
CA SER A 2 -12.19 -26.92 2.34
C SER A 2 -12.02 -26.78 0.83
N ALA A 3 -13.02 -27.20 0.04
CA ALA A 3 -12.94 -27.15 -1.42
C ALA A 3 -12.80 -25.70 -1.89
N THR A 4 -11.66 -25.38 -2.52
CA THR A 4 -11.46 -24.08 -3.16
C THR A 4 -12.51 -23.92 -4.26
N PRO A 5 -13.34 -22.85 -4.22
CA PRO A 5 -14.39 -22.66 -5.23
C PRO A 5 -13.78 -22.58 -6.63
N ALA A 6 -14.51 -23.12 -7.61
CA ALA A 6 -14.02 -23.17 -8.98
C ALA A 6 -13.71 -21.76 -9.52
N PRO A 7 -12.52 -21.52 -10.11
CA PRO A 7 -12.14 -20.20 -10.61
C PRO A 7 -13.02 -19.76 -11.79
N SER A 8 -13.23 -18.44 -11.90
CA SER A 8 -13.93 -17.85 -13.04
C SER A 8 -13.20 -18.14 -14.37
N PRO A 9 -13.90 -18.14 -15.52
CA PRO A 9 -13.27 -18.33 -16.83
C PRO A 9 -12.10 -17.37 -17.11
N LEU A 10 -12.21 -16.11 -16.70
CA LEU A 10 -11.15 -15.11 -16.84
C LEU A 10 -9.91 -15.49 -16.02
N LYS A 11 -10.11 -15.81 -14.72
CA LYS A 11 -9.02 -16.23 -13.82
C LYS A 11 -8.30 -17.47 -14.34
N ARG A 12 -9.03 -18.44 -14.92
CA ARG A 12 -8.43 -19.61 -15.56
C ARG A 12 -7.52 -19.24 -16.74
N ARG A 13 -7.97 -18.32 -17.61
CA ARG A 13 -7.19 -17.89 -18.77
C ARG A 13 -5.90 -17.17 -18.36
N GLU A 14 -5.98 -16.27 -17.39
CA GLU A 14 -4.81 -15.57 -16.83
C GLU A 14 -3.77 -16.55 -16.27
N ILE A 15 -4.20 -17.57 -15.53
CA ILE A 15 -3.32 -18.61 -14.99
C ILE A 15 -2.64 -19.38 -16.13
N ILE A 16 -3.42 -19.86 -17.11
CA ILE A 16 -2.89 -20.65 -18.23
C ILE A 16 -1.91 -19.83 -19.07
N ASP A 17 -2.21 -18.57 -19.35
CA ASP A 17 -1.35 -17.71 -20.17
C ASP A 17 -0.02 -17.39 -19.47
N ALA A 18 -0.03 -17.14 -18.16
CA ALA A 18 1.21 -16.96 -17.38
C ALA A 18 2.07 -18.24 -17.37
N LEU A 19 1.44 -19.40 -17.12
CA LEU A 19 2.15 -20.68 -17.10
C LEU A 19 2.73 -21.05 -18.48
N ARG A 20 2.04 -20.70 -19.57
CA ARG A 20 2.51 -20.95 -20.95
C ARG A 20 3.84 -20.27 -21.26
N ILE A 21 4.11 -19.10 -20.66
CA ILE A 21 5.36 -18.35 -20.83
C ILE A 21 6.38 -18.63 -19.71
N GLY A 22 6.11 -19.61 -18.84
CA GLY A 22 6.98 -19.92 -17.70
C GLY A 22 6.94 -18.88 -16.58
N ALA A 23 5.94 -18.00 -16.56
CA ALA A 23 5.76 -17.00 -15.51
C ALA A 23 4.84 -17.52 -14.41
N VAL A 24 5.03 -17.00 -13.20
CA VAL A 24 4.09 -17.22 -12.10
C VAL A 24 2.90 -16.28 -12.30
N PRO A 25 1.64 -16.74 -12.25
CA PRO A 25 0.48 -15.85 -12.36
C PRO A 25 0.38 -14.90 -11.16
N ALA A 26 -0.29 -13.78 -11.36
CA ALA A 26 -0.51 -12.78 -10.30
C ALA A 26 -1.63 -13.18 -9.32
N ARG A 27 -2.53 -14.07 -9.74
CA ARG A 27 -3.70 -14.55 -8.98
C ARG A 27 -3.89 -16.04 -9.20
N GLY A 28 -4.61 -16.70 -8.29
CA GLY A 28 -4.97 -18.11 -8.49
C GLY A 28 -3.87 -19.11 -8.14
N LEU A 29 -2.88 -18.68 -7.35
CA LEU A 29 -1.79 -19.53 -6.87
C LEU A 29 -2.32 -20.70 -6.05
N GLU A 30 -3.36 -20.48 -5.27
CA GLU A 30 -4.05 -21.46 -4.43
C GLU A 30 -4.62 -22.66 -5.20
N LEU A 31 -4.76 -22.55 -6.53
CA LEU A 31 -5.36 -23.60 -7.37
C LEU A 31 -4.35 -24.67 -7.80
N PHE A 32 -3.06 -24.38 -7.72
CA PHE A 32 -2.01 -25.28 -8.22
C PHE A 32 -0.71 -25.23 -7.41
N ALA A 33 -0.65 -24.42 -6.34
CA ALA A 33 0.45 -24.46 -5.39
C ALA A 33 0.52 -25.83 -4.71
N VAL A 34 1.60 -26.55 -4.97
CA VAL A 34 1.89 -27.86 -4.36
C VAL A 34 3.27 -27.83 -3.70
N GLY A 35 3.46 -28.59 -2.63
CA GLY A 35 4.77 -28.72 -1.96
C GLY A 35 5.18 -27.53 -1.09
N LEU A 36 4.28 -26.58 -0.86
CA LEU A 36 4.48 -25.45 0.06
C LEU A 36 3.93 -25.71 1.48
N ASP A 37 3.20 -26.80 1.68
CA ASP A 37 2.57 -27.18 2.95
C ASP A 37 3.58 -27.20 4.12
N ARG A 38 4.81 -27.61 3.84
CA ARG A 38 5.90 -27.61 4.84
C ARG A 38 6.27 -26.23 5.39
N PHE A 39 5.95 -25.16 4.64
CA PHE A 39 6.21 -23.78 5.05
C PHE A 39 4.97 -23.12 5.66
N GLU A 40 3.78 -23.69 5.51
CA GLU A 40 2.52 -23.09 5.97
C GLU A 40 2.56 -22.69 7.42
N ARG A 41 2.82 -23.66 8.30
CA ARG A 41 2.87 -23.42 9.75
C ARG A 41 3.89 -22.32 10.11
N ALA A 42 5.09 -22.41 9.53
CA ALA A 42 6.16 -21.46 9.82
C ALA A 42 5.89 -20.05 9.30
N ILE A 43 5.08 -19.91 8.24
CA ILE A 43 4.64 -18.60 7.74
C ILE A 43 3.45 -18.07 8.54
N ASP A 44 2.53 -18.95 8.93
CA ASP A 44 1.36 -18.58 9.71
C ASP A 44 1.74 -18.02 11.09
N GLU A 45 2.67 -18.69 11.78
CA GLU A 45 3.22 -18.22 13.05
C GLU A 45 3.89 -16.84 12.91
N GLU A 46 4.53 -16.57 11.76
CA GLU A 46 5.16 -15.27 11.50
C GLU A 46 4.12 -14.19 11.21
N LEU A 47 3.09 -14.51 10.41
CA LEU A 47 2.00 -13.58 10.15
C LEU A 47 1.23 -13.26 11.45
N GLU A 48 1.05 -14.24 12.34
CA GLU A 48 0.48 -14.02 13.67
C GLU A 48 1.37 -13.11 14.54
N ALA A 49 2.69 -13.33 14.52
CA ALA A 49 3.62 -12.45 15.23
C ALA A 49 3.60 -11.02 14.67
N VAL A 50 3.47 -10.85 13.36
CA VAL A 50 3.33 -9.54 12.69
C VAL A 50 2.01 -8.88 13.07
N ALA A 51 0.90 -9.62 13.11
CA ALA A 51 -0.39 -9.11 13.59
C ALA A 51 -0.31 -8.62 15.05
N ALA A 52 0.53 -9.25 15.87
CA ALA A 52 0.81 -8.82 17.25
C ALA A 52 1.81 -7.66 17.36
N GLY A 53 2.19 -7.02 16.25
CA GLY A 53 3.07 -5.85 16.20
C GLY A 53 4.57 -6.15 16.19
N ARG A 54 4.99 -7.38 15.90
CA ARG A 54 6.41 -7.75 15.82
C ARG A 54 6.94 -7.69 14.38
N GLY A 55 8.17 -7.21 14.20
CA GLY A 55 8.89 -7.24 12.93
C GLY A 55 9.91 -8.38 12.86
N ARG A 56 10.03 -9.02 11.69
CA ARG A 56 11.00 -10.08 11.40
C ARG A 56 11.55 -9.95 9.98
N PHE A 57 12.79 -10.37 9.79
CA PHE A 57 13.44 -10.48 8.49
C PHE A 57 13.77 -11.95 8.21
N LYS A 58 13.45 -12.43 7.00
CA LYS A 58 13.79 -13.78 6.54
C LYS A 58 14.41 -13.73 5.15
N ALA A 59 15.43 -14.56 4.95
CA ALA A 59 16.06 -14.77 3.66
C ALA A 59 15.73 -16.17 3.15
N VAL A 60 15.21 -16.25 1.92
CA VAL A 60 14.91 -17.51 1.25
C VAL A 60 16.00 -17.77 0.21
N ARG A 61 16.79 -18.82 0.43
CA ARG A 61 17.88 -19.23 -0.47
C ARG A 61 17.53 -20.53 -1.17
N GLY A 62 17.91 -20.62 -2.44
CA GLY A 62 17.75 -21.81 -3.27
C GLY A 62 18.31 -21.55 -4.66
N GLU A 63 18.59 -22.62 -5.40
CA GLU A 63 19.11 -22.53 -6.77
C GLU A 63 18.11 -21.90 -7.74
N TYR A 64 18.55 -21.51 -8.93
CA TYR A 64 17.65 -21.00 -9.96
C TYR A 64 16.61 -22.07 -10.31
N GLY A 65 15.35 -21.66 -10.55
CA GLY A 65 14.26 -22.58 -10.85
C GLY A 65 13.65 -23.33 -9.66
N THR A 66 14.18 -23.19 -8.43
CA THR A 66 13.64 -23.88 -7.23
C THR A 66 12.34 -23.30 -6.66
N GLY A 67 11.68 -22.38 -7.38
CA GLY A 67 10.39 -21.81 -6.97
C GLY A 67 10.46 -20.66 -5.96
N LYS A 68 11.59 -19.96 -5.80
CA LYS A 68 11.69 -18.80 -4.90
C LYS A 68 10.66 -17.70 -5.20
N THR A 69 10.53 -17.31 -6.47
CA THR A 69 9.54 -16.32 -6.89
C THR A 69 8.11 -16.81 -6.64
N PHE A 70 7.89 -18.12 -6.83
CA PHE A 70 6.61 -18.75 -6.54
C PHE A 70 6.28 -18.69 -5.05
N PHE A 71 7.25 -19.02 -4.19
CA PHE A 71 7.13 -18.92 -2.74
C PHE A 71 6.80 -17.50 -2.29
N SER A 72 7.51 -16.48 -2.80
CA SER A 72 7.24 -15.08 -2.43
C SER A 72 5.81 -14.65 -2.77
N ARG A 73 5.32 -15.01 -3.96
CA ARG A 73 3.94 -14.68 -4.36
C ARG A 73 2.89 -15.45 -3.57
N TRP A 74 3.17 -16.72 -3.23
CA TRP A 74 2.31 -17.49 -2.34
C TRP A 74 2.22 -16.88 -0.94
N LEU A 75 3.35 -16.42 -0.40
CA LEU A 75 3.38 -15.69 0.88
C LEU A 75 2.56 -14.40 0.81
N GLU A 76 2.72 -13.60 -0.25
CA GLU A 76 1.91 -12.39 -0.44
C GLU A 76 0.41 -12.69 -0.48
N HIS A 77 0.01 -13.71 -1.25
CA HIS A 77 -1.39 -14.11 -1.35
C HIS A 77 -1.95 -14.51 0.02
N ARG A 78 -1.21 -15.35 0.76
CA ARG A 78 -1.59 -15.81 2.10
C ARG A 78 -1.70 -14.66 3.10
N ALA A 79 -0.78 -13.69 3.02
CA ALA A 79 -0.82 -12.49 3.85
C ALA A 79 -2.04 -11.61 3.52
N ARG A 80 -2.33 -11.37 2.23
CA ARG A 80 -3.51 -10.59 1.81
C ARG A 80 -4.83 -11.25 2.23
N ASP A 81 -4.90 -12.58 2.20
CA ASP A 81 -6.08 -13.30 2.68
C ASP A 81 -6.34 -13.11 4.18
N ARG A 82 -5.29 -12.81 4.95
CA ARG A 82 -5.37 -12.43 6.37
C ARG A 82 -5.52 -10.91 6.60
N GLY A 83 -5.74 -10.13 5.54
CA GLY A 83 -5.96 -8.68 5.64
C GLY A 83 -4.69 -7.83 5.67
N PHE A 84 -3.51 -8.39 5.42
CA PHE A 84 -2.28 -7.61 5.31
C PHE A 84 -2.19 -6.86 3.98
N ALA A 85 -1.51 -5.71 4.00
CA ALA A 85 -0.96 -5.10 2.80
C ALA A 85 0.41 -5.71 2.50
N THR A 86 0.72 -5.94 1.23
CA THR A 86 1.98 -6.55 0.80
C THR A 86 2.58 -5.78 -0.36
N THR A 87 3.89 -5.86 -0.54
CA THR A 87 4.60 -5.34 -1.70
C THR A 87 5.68 -6.32 -2.13
N LEU A 88 5.88 -6.44 -3.44
CA LEU A 88 6.93 -7.25 -4.04
C LEU A 88 7.78 -6.37 -4.94
N VAL A 89 9.00 -6.09 -4.49
CA VAL A 89 9.96 -5.26 -5.24
C VAL A 89 11.04 -6.16 -5.82
N GLN A 90 11.18 -6.14 -7.15
CA GLN A 90 12.31 -6.78 -7.81
C GLN A 90 13.52 -5.85 -7.73
N ILE A 91 14.59 -6.35 -7.13
CA ILE A 91 15.86 -5.63 -7.08
C ILE A 91 16.63 -5.85 -8.38
N SER A 92 17.11 -4.76 -8.98
CA SER A 92 17.95 -4.79 -10.18
C SER A 92 18.92 -3.61 -10.16
N GLU A 93 20.10 -3.78 -10.75
CA GLU A 93 21.10 -2.71 -10.79
C GLU A 93 20.64 -1.51 -11.64
N THR A 94 19.86 -1.78 -12.69
CA THR A 94 19.42 -0.77 -13.67
C THR A 94 18.16 -0.03 -13.24
N GLU A 95 17.18 -0.70 -12.63
CA GLU A 95 15.87 -0.11 -12.37
C GLU A 95 15.56 0.11 -10.89
N THR A 96 16.11 -0.71 -9.98
CA THR A 96 15.83 -0.64 -8.53
C THR A 96 17.06 -1.02 -7.72
N PRO A 97 18.13 -0.19 -7.79
CA PRO A 97 19.37 -0.49 -7.11
C PRO A 97 19.22 -0.33 -5.59
N LEU A 98 19.79 -1.26 -4.82
CA LEU A 98 19.76 -1.24 -3.35
C LEU A 98 20.53 -0.09 -2.71
N TYR A 99 21.29 0.71 -3.44
CA TYR A 99 21.93 1.91 -2.88
C TYR A 99 21.07 3.17 -3.03
N ARG A 100 19.93 3.11 -3.73
CA ARG A 100 18.97 4.23 -3.87
C ARG A 100 17.66 3.90 -3.15
N MET A 101 17.63 4.18 -1.85
CA MET A 101 16.46 3.87 -0.99
C MET A 101 15.18 4.56 -1.47
N GLU A 102 15.25 5.79 -1.96
CA GLU A 102 14.14 6.52 -2.58
C GLU A 102 13.45 5.71 -3.72
N THR A 103 14.23 4.97 -4.51
CA THR A 103 13.74 4.17 -5.62
C THR A 103 13.09 2.89 -5.10
N VAL A 104 13.71 2.23 -4.12
CA VAL A 104 13.14 1.05 -3.46
C VAL A 104 11.81 1.42 -2.78
N TYR A 105 11.76 2.55 -2.08
CA TYR A 105 10.55 3.08 -1.46
C TYR A 105 9.46 3.34 -2.50
N ARG A 106 9.76 4.10 -3.57
CA ARG A 106 8.81 4.36 -4.64
C ARG A 106 8.24 3.07 -5.21
N ARG A 107 9.10 2.10 -5.55
CA ARG A 107 8.67 0.80 -6.09
C ARG A 107 7.84 0.02 -5.08
N ALA A 108 8.18 0.07 -3.80
CA ALA A 108 7.43 -0.59 -2.74
C ALA A 108 6.01 -0.03 -2.61
N VAL A 109 5.85 1.29 -2.68
CA VAL A 109 4.56 1.97 -2.60
C VAL A 109 3.75 1.81 -3.90
N GLU A 110 4.40 1.86 -5.07
CA GLU A 110 3.78 1.57 -6.37
C GLU A 110 3.25 0.14 -6.45
N ALA A 111 4.02 -0.84 -5.95
CA ALA A 111 3.64 -2.26 -5.95
C ALA A 111 2.76 -2.66 -4.75
N LEU A 112 2.37 -1.71 -3.89
CA LEU A 112 1.54 -1.98 -2.74
C LEU A 112 0.21 -2.60 -3.20
N CYS A 113 -0.14 -3.73 -2.59
CA CYS A 113 -1.37 -4.43 -2.81
C CYS A 113 -2.06 -4.71 -1.48
N THR A 114 -3.39 -4.75 -1.50
CA THR A 114 -4.23 -5.22 -0.41
C THR A 114 -5.13 -6.35 -0.92
N ARG A 115 -6.02 -6.85 -0.06
CA ARG A 115 -7.07 -7.78 -0.47
C ARG A 115 -8.04 -7.16 -1.48
N GLU A 116 -8.35 -5.87 -1.33
CA GLU A 116 -9.35 -5.15 -2.13
C GLU A 116 -8.75 -4.57 -3.41
N TRP A 117 -7.54 -4.00 -3.31
CA TRP A 117 -6.86 -3.32 -4.42
C TRP A 117 -5.55 -4.00 -4.77
N THR A 118 -5.45 -4.51 -6.00
CA THR A 118 -4.22 -5.12 -6.54
C THR A 118 -3.40 -4.16 -7.39
N ASP A 119 -3.92 -2.96 -7.66
CA ASP A 119 -3.22 -1.88 -8.33
C ASP A 119 -3.69 -0.56 -7.70
N GLY A 120 -2.81 0.44 -7.66
CA GLY A 120 -3.09 1.76 -7.07
C GLY A 120 -3.46 1.74 -5.58
N ALA A 121 -3.16 0.65 -4.84
CA ALA A 121 -3.71 0.44 -3.50
C ALA A 121 -3.35 1.56 -2.52
N PHE A 122 -2.15 2.14 -2.62
CA PHE A 122 -1.76 3.26 -1.76
C PHE A 122 -2.70 4.46 -1.91
N ARG A 123 -3.03 4.84 -3.15
CA ARG A 123 -3.96 5.95 -3.43
C ARG A 123 -5.34 5.64 -2.87
N SER A 124 -5.86 4.45 -3.17
CA SER A 124 -7.15 4.01 -2.67
C SER A 124 -7.22 3.94 -1.14
N LEU A 125 -6.12 3.57 -0.47
CA LEU A 125 -6.02 3.59 0.99
C LEU A 125 -6.10 5.01 1.56
N ILE A 126 -5.41 5.97 0.95
CA ILE A 126 -5.49 7.38 1.35
C ILE A 126 -6.90 7.93 1.14
N ASP A 127 -7.52 7.64 0.00
CA ASP A 127 -8.90 8.05 -0.30
C ASP A 127 -9.89 7.45 0.70
N ARG A 128 -9.78 6.14 0.96
CA ARG A 128 -10.62 5.43 1.92
C ARG A 128 -10.43 5.97 3.33
N TRP A 129 -9.20 6.32 3.70
CA TRP A 129 -8.92 6.90 5.00
C TRP A 129 -9.58 8.27 5.17
N PHE A 130 -9.45 9.17 4.20
CA PHE A 130 -10.14 10.47 4.24
C PHE A 130 -11.66 10.30 4.30
N PHE A 131 -12.22 9.41 3.49
CA PHE A 131 -13.65 9.11 3.51
C PHE A 131 -14.11 8.61 4.89
N ASN A 132 -13.36 7.70 5.52
CA ASN A 132 -13.70 7.21 6.85
C ASN A 132 -13.61 8.31 7.93
N LEU A 133 -12.69 9.28 7.80
CA LEU A 133 -12.63 10.43 8.71
C LEU A 133 -13.88 11.31 8.59
N GLU A 134 -14.35 11.52 7.36
CA GLU A 134 -15.58 12.27 7.09
C GLU A 134 -16.83 11.54 7.61
N GLU A 135 -16.95 10.23 7.35
CA GLU A 135 -18.04 9.41 7.92
C GLU A 135 -18.04 9.41 9.45
N GLU A 136 -16.86 9.31 10.09
CA GLU A 136 -16.73 9.35 11.55
C GLU A 136 -17.22 10.70 12.12
N VAL A 137 -16.93 11.82 11.44
CA VAL A 137 -17.38 13.15 11.84
C VAL A 137 -18.88 13.33 11.63
N LEU A 138 -19.42 12.90 10.48
CA LEU A 138 -20.86 12.98 10.20
C LEU A 138 -21.70 12.11 11.16
N GLY A 139 -21.10 11.05 11.71
CA GLY A 139 -21.71 10.22 12.75
C GLY A 139 -21.71 10.82 14.16
N GLN A 140 -20.99 11.92 14.41
CA GLN A 140 -20.91 12.54 15.73
C GLN A 140 -22.12 13.44 16.01
N ALA A 141 -22.68 13.32 17.22
CA ALA A 141 -23.72 14.22 17.68
C ALA A 141 -23.17 15.64 17.87
N GLY A 142 -23.88 16.65 17.33
CA GLY A 142 -23.53 18.07 17.48
C GLY A 142 -22.79 18.69 16.29
N ILE A 143 -22.51 17.91 15.24
CA ILE A 143 -22.10 18.42 13.93
C ILE A 143 -23.36 18.58 13.08
N ASP A 144 -23.58 19.76 12.52
CA ASP A 144 -24.64 19.97 11.52
C ASP A 144 -24.17 19.41 10.16
N PRO A 145 -24.76 18.32 9.64
CA PRO A 145 -24.35 17.72 8.37
C PRO A 145 -24.54 18.67 7.18
N ASP A 146 -25.45 19.64 7.27
CA ASP A 146 -25.74 20.59 6.20
C ASP A 146 -24.74 21.76 6.19
N SER A 147 -23.91 21.89 7.23
CA SER A 147 -22.85 22.88 7.32
C SER A 147 -21.50 22.32 6.84
N ALA A 148 -21.21 22.51 5.55
CA ALA A 148 -19.94 22.09 4.95
C ALA A 148 -18.70 22.64 5.69
N GLU A 149 -18.80 23.87 6.21
CA GLU A 149 -17.74 24.52 6.97
C GLU A 149 -17.50 23.85 8.33
N ALA A 150 -18.57 23.51 9.06
CA ALA A 150 -18.47 22.82 10.33
C ALA A 150 -17.91 21.39 10.17
N VAL A 151 -18.36 20.68 9.14
CA VAL A 151 -17.84 19.33 8.81
C VAL A 151 -16.36 19.41 8.45
N ALA A 152 -15.96 20.32 7.55
CA ALA A 152 -14.56 20.50 7.15
C ALA A 152 -13.64 20.81 8.35
N ALA A 153 -14.07 21.68 9.26
CA ALA A 153 -13.32 22.01 10.47
C ALA A 153 -13.16 20.78 11.39
N ALA A 154 -14.24 20.05 11.64
CA ALA A 154 -14.22 18.89 12.52
C ALA A 154 -13.41 17.72 11.94
N VAL A 155 -13.45 17.50 10.61
CA VAL A 155 -12.58 16.53 9.94
C VAL A 155 -11.12 16.97 10.04
N GLY A 156 -10.82 18.27 9.91
CA GLY A 156 -9.49 18.83 10.15
C GLY A 156 -8.96 18.54 11.55
N ASP A 157 -9.79 18.74 12.58
CA ASP A 157 -9.42 18.46 13.98
C ASP A 157 -9.23 16.96 14.25
N LEU A 158 -10.05 16.11 13.63
CA LEU A 158 -9.85 14.65 13.71
C LEU A 158 -8.56 14.24 13.00
N LEU A 159 -8.29 14.79 11.82
CA LEU A 159 -7.09 14.55 11.04
C LEU A 159 -5.83 14.90 11.84
N GLU A 160 -5.76 16.07 12.47
CA GLU A 160 -4.63 16.48 13.30
C GLU A 160 -4.41 15.53 14.49
N ARG A 161 -5.49 15.09 15.16
CA ARG A 161 -5.40 14.11 16.25
C ARG A 161 -4.83 12.77 15.77
N ARG A 162 -5.28 12.28 14.61
CA ARG A 162 -4.80 11.01 14.02
C ARG A 162 -3.35 11.11 13.53
N LEU A 163 -2.95 12.29 13.05
CA LEU A 163 -1.59 12.54 12.56
C LEU A 163 -0.60 12.90 13.67
N ALA A 164 -1.03 13.07 14.92
CA ALA A 164 -0.15 13.47 16.03
C ALA A 164 1.10 12.59 16.14
N ASP A 165 0.94 11.27 16.06
CA ASP A 165 2.06 10.32 16.16
C ASP A 165 3.01 10.43 14.96
N VAL A 166 2.46 10.54 13.74
CA VAL A 166 3.21 10.71 12.50
C VAL A 166 3.94 12.05 12.49
N SER A 167 3.32 13.11 12.97
CA SER A 167 3.92 14.44 13.00
C SER A 167 5.13 14.52 13.93
N ARG A 168 5.23 13.64 14.94
CA ARG A 168 6.42 13.59 15.82
C ARG A 168 7.62 12.94 15.17
N THR A 169 7.40 11.96 14.29
CA THR A 169 8.48 11.17 13.67
C THR A 169 8.78 11.65 12.24
N GLN A 170 7.75 12.00 11.49
CA GLN A 170 7.80 12.41 10.08
C GLN A 170 6.89 13.62 9.83
N PRO A 171 7.29 14.83 10.26
CA PRO A 171 6.48 16.05 10.12
C PRO A 171 6.07 16.38 8.68
N GLN A 172 6.93 16.08 7.70
CA GLN A 172 6.67 16.36 6.28
C GLN A 172 5.55 15.48 5.72
N PHE A 173 5.46 14.22 6.14
CA PHE A 173 4.38 13.32 5.72
C PHE A 173 3.04 13.79 6.28
N ALA A 174 3.02 14.17 7.55
CA ALA A 174 1.84 14.76 8.17
C ALA A 174 1.43 16.09 7.47
N ALA A 175 2.39 16.94 7.11
CA ALA A 175 2.10 18.18 6.36
C ALA A 175 1.51 17.89 4.97
N ALA A 176 2.06 16.92 4.24
CA ALA A 176 1.55 16.52 2.93
C ALA A 176 0.11 15.98 3.01
N LEU A 177 -0.20 15.13 3.99
CA LEU A 177 -1.56 14.59 4.18
C LEU A 177 -2.57 15.68 4.55
N ARG A 178 -2.18 16.63 5.41
CA ARG A 178 -3.03 17.78 5.77
C ARG A 178 -3.32 18.68 4.59
N GLN A 179 -2.31 19.03 3.82
CA GLN A 179 -2.51 19.85 2.63
C GLN A 179 -3.28 19.09 1.54
N CYS A 180 -3.10 17.76 1.44
CA CYS A 180 -3.89 16.93 0.54
C CYS A 180 -5.38 17.01 0.89
N HIS A 181 -5.73 16.90 2.17
CA HIS A 181 -7.11 17.08 2.65
C HIS A 181 -7.67 18.46 2.30
N THR A 182 -6.93 19.53 2.64
CA THR A 182 -7.34 20.91 2.33
C THR A 182 -7.54 21.13 0.84
N ALA A 183 -6.63 20.62 0.01
CA ALA A 183 -6.73 20.72 -1.45
C ALA A 183 -7.97 20.00 -1.99
N ARG A 184 -8.33 18.85 -1.43
CA ARG A 184 -9.56 18.12 -1.81
C ARG A 184 -10.83 18.90 -1.49
N ILE A 185 -10.92 19.50 -0.31
CA ILE A 185 -12.06 20.34 0.09
C ILE A 185 -12.19 21.54 -0.86
N GLN A 186 -11.07 22.12 -1.29
CA GLN A 186 -11.04 23.26 -2.20
C GLN A 186 -11.26 22.89 -3.67
N GLY A 187 -11.36 21.59 -4.00
CA GLY A 187 -11.44 21.11 -5.38
C GLY A 187 -10.13 21.23 -6.18
N ASP A 188 -9.00 21.50 -5.51
CA ASP A 188 -7.68 21.54 -6.14
C ASP A 188 -7.11 20.12 -6.29
N HIS A 189 -7.66 19.40 -7.28
CA HIS A 189 -7.24 18.05 -7.61
C HIS A 189 -5.76 17.96 -8.01
N ALA A 190 -5.21 19.00 -8.63
CA ALA A 190 -3.81 19.00 -9.07
C ALA A 190 -2.85 18.98 -7.87
N VAL A 191 -3.13 19.80 -6.84
CA VAL A 191 -2.34 19.79 -5.60
C VAL A 191 -2.55 18.50 -4.83
N ALA A 192 -3.80 18.03 -4.68
CA ALA A 192 -4.08 16.80 -3.96
C ALA A 192 -3.35 15.58 -4.57
N GLU A 193 -3.47 15.39 -5.88
CA GLU A 193 -2.81 14.31 -6.63
C GLU A 193 -1.29 14.41 -6.57
N GLY A 194 -0.78 15.64 -6.69
CA GLY A 194 0.64 15.91 -6.61
C GLY A 194 1.25 15.59 -5.25
N LEU A 195 0.52 15.84 -4.15
CA LEU A 195 0.97 15.53 -2.80
C LEU A 195 0.94 14.02 -2.52
N VAL A 196 -0.06 13.30 -3.04
CA VAL A 196 -0.07 11.83 -2.99
C VAL A 196 1.09 11.27 -3.81
N ALA A 197 1.37 11.82 -4.99
CA ALA A 197 2.53 11.43 -5.79
C ALA A 197 3.85 11.69 -5.03
N TRP A 198 3.94 12.81 -4.31
CA TRP A 198 5.10 13.09 -3.44
C TRP A 198 5.21 12.04 -2.35
N LEU A 199 4.14 11.73 -1.61
CA LEU A 199 4.14 10.66 -0.60
C LEU A 199 4.55 9.30 -1.16
N MET A 200 4.28 9.03 -2.45
CA MET A 200 4.68 7.81 -3.15
C MET A 200 6.14 7.81 -3.62
N GLY A 201 6.95 8.85 -3.39
CA GLY A 201 8.34 8.87 -3.86
C GLY A 201 8.51 9.23 -5.34
N GLN A 202 7.52 9.86 -5.97
CA GLN A 202 7.62 10.25 -7.37
C GLN A 202 8.70 11.34 -7.56
N PRO A 203 9.64 11.17 -8.51
CA PRO A 203 10.80 12.05 -8.64
C PRO A 203 10.49 13.40 -9.30
N HIS A 204 9.29 13.57 -9.87
CA HIS A 204 8.92 14.71 -10.71
C HIS A 204 7.68 15.42 -10.20
N VAL A 205 7.65 15.73 -8.90
CA VAL A 205 6.57 16.55 -8.32
C VAL A 205 6.91 18.04 -8.47
N GLY A 206 6.02 18.80 -9.09
CA GLY A 206 6.22 20.22 -9.36
C GLY A 206 6.46 21.04 -8.08
N ALA A 207 7.39 21.99 -8.15
CA ALA A 207 7.75 22.84 -7.00
C ALA A 207 6.55 23.62 -6.41
N GLY A 208 5.53 23.93 -7.23
CA GLY A 208 4.28 24.54 -6.76
C GLY A 208 3.51 23.66 -5.79
N ILE A 209 3.40 22.36 -6.07
CA ILE A 209 2.75 21.36 -5.22
C ILE A 209 3.51 21.22 -3.90
N LYS A 210 4.84 21.11 -3.96
CA LYS A 210 5.68 21.02 -2.75
C LYS A 210 5.53 22.25 -1.85
N ARG A 211 5.52 23.45 -2.46
CA ARG A 211 5.32 24.72 -1.74
C ARG A 211 3.96 24.82 -1.07
N ALA A 212 2.91 24.27 -1.67
CA ALA A 212 1.57 24.28 -1.07
C ALA A 212 1.53 23.59 0.31
N ALA A 213 2.37 22.56 0.51
CA ALA A 213 2.48 21.83 1.79
C ALA A 213 3.74 22.21 2.60
N ASN A 214 4.45 23.29 2.22
CA ASN A 214 5.73 23.71 2.82
C ASN A 214 6.78 22.58 2.89
N LEU A 215 6.80 21.71 1.88
CA LEU A 215 7.72 20.58 1.78
C LEU A 215 9.09 21.06 1.26
N LYS A 216 10.16 20.54 1.85
CA LYS A 216 11.55 20.81 1.44
C LYS A 216 12.16 19.55 0.83
N GLY A 217 12.74 19.68 -0.37
CA GLY A 217 13.55 18.63 -0.99
C GLY A 217 12.77 17.51 -1.70
N GLU A 218 13.51 16.46 -2.04
CA GLU A 218 12.98 15.14 -2.42
C GLU A 218 12.92 14.23 -1.18
N LEU A 219 12.21 13.10 -1.29
CA LEU A 219 12.26 12.03 -0.29
C LEU A 219 13.68 11.42 -0.33
N ASP A 220 14.48 11.74 0.69
CA ASP A 220 15.94 11.56 0.79
C ASP A 220 16.78 12.48 -0.10
N HIS A 221 17.25 13.58 0.49
CA HIS A 221 18.53 14.19 0.17
C HIS A 221 19.22 14.53 1.48
N ASP A 222 20.19 13.71 1.88
CA ASP A 222 21.34 14.22 2.63
C ASP A 222 22.06 15.28 1.80
#